data_AF-A0A1U7N8Z1-F1
#
_entry.id   AF-A0A1U7N8Z1-F1
#
_cell.length_a   1.000
_cell.length_b   1.000
_cell.length_c   1.000
_cell.angle_alpha   90.00
_cell.angle_beta   90.00
_cell.angle_gamma   90.00
#
_symmetry.space_group_name_H-M   'P 1'
#
loop_
_entity.id
_entity.type
_entity.pdbx_description
1 polymer ?
#
loop_
_entity_poly.entity_id
_entity_poly.type
_entity_poly.pdbx_seq_one_letter_code
_entity_poly.pdbx_strand_id
1 'polypeptide(L)'
;MVIRAIFQSTKVEDASSPYDTIHLKVFYPALMSGSDQEQNMGIVPADPQQSPFKVVIFFNGINCSPEVYQWLAIKLAERGLVVVTFSWVAENLPGSAACSK
;
A
#
# COMPACT_ATOMS: atom_id res chain seq x y z
N MET A 1 -14.44 5.94 -12.78
CA MET A 1 -13.40 5.17 -12.06
C MET A 1 -12.60 6.15 -11.21
N VAL A 2 -12.42 5.85 -9.93
CA VAL A 2 -11.61 6.65 -9.00
C VAL A 2 -10.53 5.75 -8.39
N ILE A 3 -9.38 6.30 -8.04
CA ILE A 3 -8.35 5.55 -7.31
C ILE A 3 -8.58 5.76 -5.82
N ARG A 4 -8.68 4.66 -5.08
CA ARG A 4 -8.76 4.67 -3.62
C ARG A 4 -7.58 3.93 -3.03
N ALA A 5 -7.37 4.14 -1.74
CA ALA A 5 -6.36 3.42 -1.01
C ALA A 5 -6.88 2.97 0.35
N ILE A 6 -6.42 1.80 0.77
CA ILE A 6 -6.57 1.31 2.14
C ILE A 6 -5.19 1.22 2.81
N PHE A 7 -5.19 1.35 4.12
CA PHE A 7 -4.01 1.16 4.95
C PHE A 7 -4.11 -0.18 5.67
N GLN A 8 -3.00 -0.90 5.74
CA GLN A 8 -2.88 -2.19 6.40
C GLN A 8 -1.55 -2.29 7.14
N SER A 9 -1.44 -3.27 8.02
CA SER A 9 -0.16 -3.66 8.60
C SER A 9 -0.05 -5.18 8.64
N THR A 10 1.18 -5.67 8.59
CA THR A 10 1.47 -7.10 8.72
C THR A 10 2.72 -7.32 9.55
N LYS A 11 2.83 -8.53 10.12
CA LYS A 11 4.03 -9.00 10.81
C LYS A 11 5.00 -9.66 9.83
N VAL A 12 6.29 -9.57 10.12
CA VAL A 12 7.38 -10.31 9.47
C VAL A 12 7.83 -11.40 10.43
N GLU A 13 7.68 -12.66 10.03
CA GLU A 13 7.85 -13.82 10.92
C GLU A 13 9.26 -13.90 11.54
N ASP A 14 10.30 -13.58 10.77
CA ASP A 14 11.70 -13.67 11.20
C ASP A 14 12.25 -12.38 11.84
N ALA A 15 11.41 -11.37 12.03
CA ALA A 15 11.83 -10.10 12.62
C ALA A 15 11.37 -10.01 14.08
N SER A 16 12.20 -9.40 14.92
CA SER A 16 11.88 -9.18 16.33
C SER A 16 11.21 -7.83 16.55
N SER A 17 10.23 -7.80 17.46
CA SER A 17 9.67 -6.54 17.96
C SER A 17 10.79 -5.60 18.46
N PRO A 18 10.74 -4.29 18.18
CA PRO A 18 9.65 -3.55 17.53
C PRO A 18 9.75 -3.46 15.99
N TYR A 19 10.73 -4.14 15.36
CA TYR A 19 11.02 -4.06 13.93
C TYR A 19 10.30 -5.14 13.10
N ASP A 20 9.30 -5.79 13.68
CA ASP A 20 8.57 -6.91 13.09
C ASP A 20 7.32 -6.48 12.31
N THR A 21 7.08 -5.18 12.16
CA THR A 21 5.84 -4.65 11.60
C THR A 21 6.09 -3.85 10.33
N ILE A 22 5.39 -4.22 9.26
CA ILE A 22 5.34 -3.47 7.99
C ILE A 22 4.02 -2.71 7.94
N HIS A 23 4.08 -1.43 7.58
CA HIS A 23 2.90 -0.61 7.28
C HIS A 23 2.73 -0.48 5.77
N LEU A 24 1.52 -0.77 5.28
CA LEU A 24 1.20 -0.89 3.87
C LEU A 24 0.13 0.14 3.49
N LYS A 25 0.24 0.68 2.28
CA LYS A 25 -0.81 1.44 1.61
C LYS A 25 -1.07 0.80 0.25
N VAL A 26 -2.31 0.37 0.04
CA VAL A 26 -2.73 -0.36 -1.17
C VAL A 26 -3.61 0.54 -2.01
N PHE A 27 -3.15 0.94 -3.18
CA PHE A 27 -3.89 1.71 -4.17
C PHE A 27 -4.59 0.77 -5.15
N TYR A 28 -5.85 1.04 -5.46
CA TYR A 28 -6.63 0.18 -6.34
C TYR A 28 -7.68 0.97 -7.15
N PRO A 29 -8.07 0.47 -8.35
CA PRO A 29 -9.20 0.99 -9.10
C PRO A 29 -10.49 0.70 -8.35
N ALA A 30 -11.24 1.75 -8.05
CA ALA A 30 -12.48 1.65 -7.28
C ALA A 30 -13.69 2.12 -8.10
N LEU A 31 -14.83 1.51 -7.80
CA LEU A 31 -16.12 1.82 -8.41
C LEU A 31 -17.09 2.32 -7.33
N MET A 32 -17.56 3.56 -7.49
CA MET A 32 -18.57 4.13 -6.60
C MET A 32 -19.84 3.29 -6.72
N SER A 33 -20.35 2.82 -5.59
CA SER A 33 -21.55 1.97 -5.52
C SER A 33 -22.73 2.71 -4.90
N GLY A 34 -22.49 3.87 -4.26
CA GLY A 34 -23.51 4.60 -3.51
C GLY A 34 -23.95 3.88 -2.24
N SER A 35 -23.24 2.83 -1.83
CA SER A 35 -23.55 2.02 -0.65
C SER A 35 -23.44 2.81 0.66
N ASP A 36 -24.14 2.36 1.71
CA ASP A 36 -24.03 2.93 3.05
C ASP A 36 -22.59 2.88 3.59
N GLN A 37 -21.83 1.85 3.21
CA GLN A 37 -20.42 1.72 3.58
C GLN A 37 -19.56 2.81 2.93
N GLU A 38 -19.83 3.14 1.66
CA GLU A 38 -19.19 4.26 0.98
C GLU A 38 -19.56 5.60 1.64
N GLN A 39 -20.86 5.82 1.91
CA GLN A 39 -21.35 7.09 2.45
C GLN A 39 -20.91 7.33 3.91
N ASN A 40 -20.99 6.31 4.75
CA ASN A 40 -20.73 6.44 6.19
C ASN A 40 -19.27 6.19 6.57
N MET A 41 -18.54 5.38 5.80
CA MET A 41 -17.16 4.98 6.13
C MET A 41 -16.11 5.44 5.10
N GLY A 42 -16.55 5.99 3.95
CA GLY A 42 -15.64 6.40 2.87
C GLY A 42 -14.94 5.23 2.16
N ILE A 43 -15.37 3.98 2.43
CA ILE A 43 -14.77 2.77 1.85
C ILE A 43 -15.49 2.47 0.54
N VAL A 44 -14.74 2.55 -0.56
CA VAL A 44 -15.24 2.25 -1.90
C VAL A 44 -14.74 0.89 -2.33
N PRO A 45 -15.62 -0.01 -2.82
CA PRO A 45 -15.18 -1.32 -3.29
C PRO A 45 -14.28 -1.19 -4.52
N ALA A 46 -13.39 -2.18 -4.69
CA ALA A 46 -12.61 -2.33 -5.90
C ALA A 46 -13.52 -2.60 -7.09
N ASP A 47 -13.14 -2.11 -8.28
CA ASP A 47 -13.92 -2.27 -9.50
C ASP A 47 -13.93 -3.74 -9.96
N PRO A 48 -15.05 -4.47 -9.84
CA PRO A 48 -15.08 -5.91 -10.14
C PRO A 48 -14.82 -6.19 -11.63
N GLN A 49 -15.03 -5.22 -12.53
CA GLN A 49 -14.80 -5.38 -13.96
C GLN A 49 -13.30 -5.45 -14.31
N GLN A 50 -12.43 -5.06 -13.38
CA GLN A 50 -10.98 -5.10 -13.52
C GLN A 50 -10.34 -6.33 -12.86
N SER A 51 -11.17 -7.21 -12.31
CA SER A 51 -10.74 -8.52 -11.82
C SER A 51 -10.45 -9.46 -12.99
N PRO A 52 -9.38 -10.29 -12.94
CA PRO A 52 -8.38 -10.37 -11.87
C PRO A 52 -7.37 -9.22 -11.93
N PHE A 53 -7.02 -8.67 -10.77
CA PHE A 53 -6.04 -7.60 -10.67
C PHE A 53 -4.62 -8.13 -10.74
N LYS A 54 -3.76 -7.43 -11.49
CA LYS A 54 -2.31 -7.57 -11.39
C LYS A 54 -1.82 -6.71 -10.23
N VAL A 55 -0.98 -7.30 -9.37
CA VAL A 55 -0.45 -6.65 -8.18
C VAL A 55 0.99 -6.20 -8.41
N VAL A 56 1.30 -4.96 -8.05
CA VAL A 56 2.64 -4.39 -8.04
C VAL A 56 3.02 -4.12 -6.59
N ILE A 57 4.09 -4.75 -6.10
CA ILE A 57 4.70 -4.43 -4.80
C ILE A 57 5.86 -3.47 -5.07
N PHE A 58 5.76 -2.26 -4.54
CA PHE A 58 6.70 -1.19 -4.81
C PHE A 58 7.72 -1.05 -3.68
N PHE A 59 8.99 -1.31 -4.01
CA PHE A 59 10.12 -1.14 -3.11
C PHE A 59 10.70 0.27 -3.27
N ASN A 60 10.56 1.09 -2.22
CA ASN A 60 11.17 2.40 -2.13
C ASN A 60 12.67 2.29 -1.80
N GLY A 61 13.45 3.29 -2.22
CA GLY A 61 14.87 3.37 -1.87
C GLY A 61 15.09 3.61 -0.38
N ILE A 62 16.27 3.25 0.12
CA ILE A 62 16.67 3.41 1.53
C ILE A 62 16.40 4.84 2.02
N ASN A 63 15.71 4.95 3.15
CA ASN A 63 15.29 6.19 3.82
C ASN A 63 14.42 7.14 2.96
N CYS A 64 13.88 6.67 1.83
CA CYS A 64 12.88 7.40 1.07
C CYS A 64 11.50 6.97 1.53
N SER A 65 10.59 7.87 1.91
CA SER A 65 9.26 7.43 2.32
C SER A 65 8.42 6.98 1.11
N PRO A 66 7.54 5.97 1.26
CA PRO A 66 6.70 5.47 0.15
C PRO A 66 5.78 6.56 -0.43
N GLU A 67 5.45 7.59 0.33
CA GLU A 67 4.61 8.72 -0.09
C GLU A 67 5.23 9.50 -1.27
N VAL A 68 6.55 9.57 -1.38
CA VAL A 68 7.25 10.22 -2.51
C VAL A 68 6.89 9.55 -3.85
N TYR A 69 6.57 8.25 -3.81
CA TYR A 69 6.20 7.45 -4.99
C TYR A 69 4.67 7.37 -5.19
N GLN A 70 3.87 8.04 -4.36
CA GLN A 70 2.41 7.96 -4.43
C GLN A 70 1.86 8.35 -5.81
N TRP A 71 2.45 9.36 -6.47
CA TRP A 71 2.02 9.78 -7.80
C TRP A 71 2.12 8.62 -8.81
N LEU A 72 3.18 7.81 -8.72
CA LEU A 72 3.42 6.68 -9.60
C LEU A 72 2.46 5.53 -9.26
N ALA A 73 2.25 5.26 -7.98
CA ALA A 73 1.29 4.26 -7.53
C ALA A 73 -0.13 4.57 -8.05
N ILE A 74 -0.55 5.84 -8.01
CA ILE A 74 -1.82 6.28 -8.58
C ILE A 74 -1.84 6.07 -10.11
N LYS A 75 -0.79 6.48 -10.83
CA LYS A 75 -0.71 6.32 -12.30
C LYS A 75 -0.74 4.85 -12.74
N LEU A 76 -0.15 3.95 -11.96
CA LEU A 76 -0.22 2.51 -12.20
C LEU A 76 -1.61 1.96 -11.89
N ALA A 77 -2.25 2.42 -10.81
CA ALA A 77 -3.62 2.03 -10.49
C ALA A 77 -4.65 2.51 -11.51
N GLU A 78 -4.47 3.71 -12.09
CA GLU A 78 -5.27 4.19 -13.22
C GLU A 78 -5.20 3.27 -14.46
N ARG A 79 -4.19 2.40 -14.56
CA ARG A 79 -4.04 1.40 -15.62
C ARG A 79 -4.60 0.02 -15.26
N GLY A 80 -5.34 -0.07 -14.15
CA GLY A 80 -5.99 -1.30 -13.67
C GLY A 80 -5.09 -2.20 -12.82
N LEU A 81 -4.01 -1.66 -12.26
CA LEU A 81 -3.14 -2.38 -11.35
C LEU A 81 -3.55 -2.13 -9.89
N VAL A 82 -3.31 -3.11 -9.03
CA VAL A 82 -3.30 -2.89 -7.58
C VAL A 82 -1.85 -2.63 -7.17
N VAL A 83 -1.59 -1.51 -6.51
CA VAL A 83 -0.22 -1.11 -6.15
C VAL A 83 -0.08 -1.05 -4.64
N VAL A 84 0.86 -1.82 -4.11
CA VAL A 84 1.20 -1.85 -2.68
C VAL A 84 2.49 -1.08 -2.49
N THR A 85 2.41 0.03 -1.76
CA THR A 85 3.59 0.71 -1.21
C THR A 85 3.70 0.38 0.27
N PHE A 86 4.91 0.33 0.81
CA PHE A 86 5.09 -0.01 2.21
C PHE A 86 6.22 0.78 2.87
N SER A 87 6.18 0.80 4.20
CA SER A 87 7.24 1.31 5.04
C SER A 87 7.58 0.24 6.07
N TRP A 88 8.86 -0.07 6.18
CA TRP A 88 9.38 -1.02 7.15
C TRP A 88 10.66 -0.46 7.76
N VAL A 89 10.65 -0.25 9.07
CA VAL A 89 11.84 0.14 9.83
C VAL A 89 12.50 -1.14 10.32
N ALA A 90 13.76 -1.34 9.93
CA ALA A 90 14.55 -2.49 10.36
C ALA A 90 15.98 -2.07 10.69
N GLU A 91 16.62 -2.83 11.57
CA GLU A 91 18.04 -2.71 11.83
C GLU A 91 18.82 -3.38 10.68
N ASN A 92 19.25 -2.57 9.71
CA ASN A 92 19.99 -3.07 8.56
C ASN A 92 21.47 -3.30 8.87
N LEU A 93 22.00 -2.63 9.90
CA LEU A 93 23.36 -2.78 10.43
C LEU A 93 23.32 -2.69 11.97
N PRO A 94 24.22 -3.38 12.71
CA PRO A 94 24.25 -3.30 14.17
C PRO A 94 24.30 -1.86 14.69
N GLY A 95 23.34 -1.48 15.53
CA GLY A 95 23.16 -0.15 16.10
C GLY A 95 22.59 0.91 15.15
N SER A 96 22.19 0.54 13.91
CA SER A 96 21.69 1.49 12.91
C SER A 96 20.37 1.02 12.28
N ALA A 97 19.29 1.73 12.62
CA ALA A 97 17.99 1.55 11.98
C ALA A 97 17.91 2.36 10.67
N ALA A 98 17.30 1.77 9.66
CA ALA A 98 16.95 2.44 8.42
C ALA A 98 15.50 2.12 8.04
N CYS A 99 14.86 3.03 7.31
CA CYS A 99 13.53 2.80 6.77
C CYS A 99 13.66 2.31 5.32
N SER A 100 13.04 1.18 5.00
CA SER A 100 13.03 0.43 3.73
C SER A 100 14.32 -0.27 3.29
N LYS A 101 14.15 -1.42 2.65
CA LYS A 101 15.14 -2.40 2.17
C LYS A 101 14.64 -2.98 0.87
#